data_AF-A0A832LZ53-F1
#
_entry.id   AF-A0A832LZ53-F1
#
_cell.length_a   1.000
_cell.length_b   1.000
_cell.length_c   1.000
_cell.angle_alpha   90.00
_cell.angle_beta   90.00
_cell.angle_gamma   90.00
#
_symmetry.space_group_name_H-M   'P 1'
#
loop_
_entity.id
_entity.type
_entity.pdbx_description
1 polymer ?
#
loop_
_entity_poly.entity_id
_entity_poly.type
_entity_poly.pdbx_seq_one_letter_code
_entity_poly.pdbx_strand_id
1 'polypeptide(L)'
;MDFEFILLSDTSSAKSMGSGDYKLNYEFEFPSDVISTNGNKAGANKVEWFKTVADLKEDIKMTATVKSDKKKCGLFGLELPIIILTGLSFFYVTRKKFKK
;
A
#
# COMPACT_ATOMS: atom_id res chain seq x y z
N MET A 1 -2.04 3.88 -3.24
CA MET A 1 -2.19 4.58 -1.96
C MET A 1 -0.92 5.35 -1.77
N ASP A 2 -1.03 6.65 -1.55
CA ASP A 2 0.15 7.50 -1.41
C ASP A 2 0.45 7.68 0.07
N PHE A 3 1.69 7.41 0.44
CA PHE A 3 2.26 7.58 1.76
C PHE A 3 3.19 8.78 1.73
N GLU A 4 3.02 9.68 2.68
CA GLU A 4 3.90 10.82 2.92
C GLU A 4 4.21 10.87 4.41
N PHE A 5 5.50 10.91 4.73
CA PHE A 5 6.00 11.17 6.06
C PHE A 5 6.96 12.35 6.00
N ILE A 6 6.73 13.35 6.84
CA ILE A 6 7.56 14.54 6.91
C ILE A 6 8.30 14.52 8.23
N LEU A 7 9.63 14.50 8.16
CA LEU A 7 10.48 14.77 9.29
C LEU A 7 10.77 16.27 9.33
N LEU A 8 10.36 16.92 10.41
CA LEU A 8 10.59 18.35 10.59
C LEU A 8 12.08 18.64 10.77
N SER A 9 12.48 19.81 10.31
CA SER A 9 13.84 20.32 10.50
C SER A 9 14.21 20.43 11.99
N ASP A 10 15.41 19.97 12.31
CA ASP A 10 16.07 20.16 13.60
C ASP A 10 17.42 20.83 13.36
N THR A 11 17.37 22.17 13.30
CA THR A 11 18.54 23.00 13.08
C THR A 11 19.50 23.03 14.28
N SER A 12 19.03 22.65 15.47
CA SER A 12 19.86 22.58 16.68
C SER A 12 20.82 21.41 16.56
N SER A 13 20.30 20.24 16.21
CA SER A 13 21.09 19.02 16.02
C SER A 13 21.90 19.05 14.72
N ALA A 14 21.37 19.64 13.64
CA ALA A 14 22.06 19.70 12.35
C ALA A 14 23.34 20.57 12.36
N LYS A 15 23.39 21.61 13.21
CA LYS A 15 24.52 22.56 13.28
C LYS A 15 25.67 22.12 14.19
N SER A 16 25.52 21.04 14.96
CA SER A 16 26.60 20.55 15.82
C SER A 16 27.75 19.97 15.00
N MET A 17 29.00 20.20 15.43
CA MET A 17 30.17 19.56 14.82
C MET A 17 30.02 18.04 14.88
N GLY A 18 30.17 17.36 13.74
CA GLY A 18 30.00 15.90 13.61
C GLY A 18 28.59 15.43 13.24
N SER A 19 27.63 16.34 12.99
CA SER A 19 26.28 15.98 12.54
C SER A 19 26.25 15.20 11.21
N GLY A 20 27.28 15.35 10.37
CA GLY A 20 27.45 14.57 9.15
C GLY A 20 27.89 13.12 9.39
N ASP A 21 28.45 12.81 10.56
CA ASP A 21 28.95 11.47 10.89
C ASP A 21 27.82 10.55 11.37
N TYR A 22 26.73 11.14 11.88
CA TYR A 22 25.55 10.41 12.33
C TYR A 22 24.60 10.14 11.16
N LYS A 23 24.55 8.87 10.75
CA LYS A 23 23.64 8.37 9.72
C LYS A 23 22.29 8.01 10.34
N LEU A 24 21.23 8.51 9.73
CA LEU A 24 19.84 8.18 10.03
C LEU A 24 19.35 7.24 8.94
N ASN A 25 18.93 6.04 9.32
CA ASN A 25 18.29 5.10 8.42
C ASN A 25 16.83 4.96 8.80
N TYR A 26 15.94 5.32 7.88
CA TYR A 26 14.50 5.13 8.03
C TYR A 26 14.07 3.97 7.15
N GLU A 27 13.65 2.87 7.76
CA GLU A 27 13.07 1.71 7.06
C GLU A 27 11.56 1.69 7.28
N PHE A 28 10.81 1.60 6.18
CA PHE A 28 9.37 1.39 6.21
C PHE A 28 9.01 0.13 5.43
N GLU A 29 8.22 -0.73 6.07
CA GLU A 29 7.65 -1.92 5.47
C GLU A 29 6.16 -1.69 5.19
N PHE A 30 5.78 -1.89 3.94
CA PHE A 30 4.44 -1.66 3.44
C PHE A 30 3.69 -2.99 3.23
N PRO A 31 2.35 -3.00 3.31
CA PRO A 31 1.56 -4.21 3.19
C PRO A 31 1.44 -4.75 1.76
N SER A 32 1.89 -4.01 0.75
CA SER A 32 1.87 -4.40 -0.67
C SER A 32 3.05 -3.76 -1.40
N ASP A 33 3.17 -4.05 -2.69
CA ASP A 33 4.31 -3.64 -3.52
C ASP A 33 4.41 -2.11 -3.63
N VAL A 34 5.62 -1.59 -3.50
CA VAL A 34 5.92 -0.17 -3.67
C VAL A 34 6.13 0.12 -5.15
N ILE A 35 5.24 0.92 -5.73
CA ILE A 35 5.27 1.32 -7.14
C ILE A 35 6.32 2.40 -7.35
N SER A 36 6.29 3.45 -6.53
CA SER A 36 7.19 4.61 -6.64
C SER A 36 7.64 5.06 -5.26
N THR A 37 8.85 5.61 -5.15
CA THR A 37 9.36 6.22 -3.92
C THR A 37 10.52 7.17 -4.22
N ASN A 38 10.75 8.15 -3.36
CA ASN A 38 11.96 8.99 -3.37
C ASN A 38 13.12 8.42 -2.52
N GLY A 39 12.95 7.21 -1.97
CA GLY A 39 13.96 6.47 -1.23
C GLY A 39 14.58 5.33 -2.04
N ASN A 40 15.34 4.47 -1.37
CA ASN A 40 15.90 3.26 -1.93
C ASN A 40 14.94 2.08 -1.72
N LYS A 41 14.67 1.29 -2.77
CA LYS A 41 13.85 0.08 -2.63
C LYS A 41 14.75 -1.08 -2.18
N ALA A 42 14.63 -1.48 -0.92
CA ALA A 42 15.33 -2.63 -0.35
C ALA A 42 14.59 -3.97 -0.57
N GLY A 43 13.40 -3.92 -1.19
CA GLY A 43 12.59 -5.10 -1.52
C GLY A 43 11.32 -4.69 -2.29
N ALA A 44 10.43 -5.65 -2.54
CA ALA A 44 9.16 -5.39 -3.23
C ALA A 44 8.25 -4.43 -2.42
N ASN A 45 8.29 -4.58 -1.10
CA ASN A 45 7.41 -3.95 -0.13
C ASN A 45 8.17 -3.17 0.95
N LYS A 46 9.48 -2.95 0.77
CA LYS A 46 10.35 -2.23 1.71
C LYS A 46 11.03 -1.04 1.06
N VAL A 47 11.07 0.08 1.78
CA VAL A 47 11.79 1.29 1.38
C VAL A 47 12.68 1.77 2.51
N GLU A 48 13.90 2.15 2.14
CA GLU A 48 14.91 2.73 3.03
C GLU A 48 15.24 4.15 2.60
N TRP A 49 15.33 5.06 3.56
CA TRP A 49 15.84 6.41 3.36
C TRP A 49 17.07 6.62 4.22
N PHE A 50 18.20 6.82 3.54
CA PHE A 50 19.46 7.17 4.15
C PHE A 50 19.61 8.68 4.20
N LYS A 51 19.71 9.21 5.41
CA LYS A 51 19.92 10.64 5.70
C LYS A 51 21.03 10.79 6.72
N THR A 52 21.48 12.02 6.93
CA THR A 52 22.38 12.39 8.01
C THR A 52 21.70 13.37 8.96
N VAL A 53 22.20 13.51 10.18
CA VAL A 53 21.71 14.55 11.10
C VAL A 53 21.93 15.96 10.52
N ALA A 54 22.98 16.14 9.70
CA ALA A 54 23.21 17.38 8.97
C ALA A 54 22.10 17.72 7.95
N ASP A 55 21.39 16.71 7.41
CA ASP A 55 20.29 16.92 6.45
C ASP A 55 19.02 17.43 7.14
N LEU A 56 18.94 17.38 8.47
CA LEU A 56 17.81 17.92 9.26
C LEU A 56 17.79 19.46 9.31
N LYS A 57 18.67 20.14 8.59
CA LYS A 57 18.61 21.61 8.41
C LYS A 57 17.32 22.06 7.71
N GLU A 58 16.69 21.17 6.95
CA GLU A 58 15.46 21.39 6.19
C GLU A 58 14.50 20.22 6.44
N ASP A 59 13.22 20.43 6.14
CA ASP A 59 12.21 19.39 6.30
C ASP A 59 12.44 18.26 5.28
N ILE A 60 12.52 17.03 5.77
CA ILE A 60 12.75 15.86 4.93
C ILE A 60 11.41 15.18 4.64
N LYS A 61 11.00 15.19 3.36
CA LYS A 61 9.81 14.49 2.89
C LYS A 61 10.18 13.10 2.39
N MET A 62 9.59 12.08 2.98
CA MET A 62 9.71 10.68 2.59
C MET A 62 8.39 10.24 1.98
N THR A 63 8.40 9.89 0.70
CA THR A 63 7.19 9.58 -0.06
C THR A 63 7.28 8.19 -0.71
N ALA A 64 6.17 7.46 -0.65
CA ALA A 64 6.04 6.17 -1.29
C ALA A 64 4.62 5.98 -1.82
N THR A 65 4.50 5.49 -3.06
CA THR A 65 3.22 5.06 -3.64
C THR A 65 3.16 3.55 -3.58
N VAL A 66 2.24 3.04 -2.77
CA VAL A 66 2.01 1.61 -2.58
C VAL A 66 0.86 1.15 -3.45
N LYS A 67 0.99 -0.04 -4.04
CA LYS A 67 -0.07 -0.67 -4.80
C LYS A 67 -1.25 -0.93 -3.88
N SER A 68 -2.38 -0.31 -4.20
CA SER A 68 -3.61 -0.60 -3.49
C SER A 68 -4.18 -1.85 -4.14
N ASP A 69 -4.00 -2.99 -3.48
CA ASP A 69 -4.80 -4.17 -3.78
C ASP A 69 -6.24 -3.88 -3.37
N LYS A 70 -6.95 -3.14 -4.21
CA LYS A 70 -8.41 -3.18 -4.24
C LYS A 70 -8.73 -4.63 -4.55
N LYS A 71 -8.90 -5.46 -3.51
CA LYS A 71 -9.44 -6.81 -3.61
C LYS A 71 -10.73 -6.67 -4.41
N LYS A 72 -10.69 -7.00 -5.71
CA LYS A 72 -11.89 -7.12 -6.50
C LYS A 72 -12.65 -8.25 -5.84
N CYS A 73 -13.75 -7.93 -5.15
CA CYS A 73 -14.69 -8.89 -4.59
C CYS A 73 -15.30 -9.69 -5.75
N GLY A 74 -14.54 -10.64 -6.29
CA GLY A 74 -14.81 -11.33 -7.55
C GLY A 74 -16.01 -12.28 -7.49
N LEU A 75 -16.50 -12.61 -6.30
CA LEU A 75 -17.54 -13.64 -6.15
C LEU A 75 -18.94 -13.10 -5.79
N PHE A 76 -19.06 -11.85 -5.34
CA PHE A 76 -20.34 -11.30 -4.85
C PHE A 76 -21.02 -10.29 -5.79
N GLY A 77 -20.29 -9.73 -6.77
CA GLY A 77 -20.80 -8.60 -7.57
C GLY A 77 -21.62 -8.99 -8.81
N LEU A 78 -21.24 -10.06 -9.51
CA LEU A 78 -21.84 -10.38 -10.82
C LEU A 78 -22.18 -11.86 -10.98
N GLU A 79 -21.41 -12.78 -10.39
CA GLU A 79 -21.65 -14.22 -10.55
C GLU A 79 -22.75 -14.76 -9.62
N LEU A 80 -22.87 -14.23 -8.41
CA LEU A 80 -23.88 -14.67 -7.43
C LEU A 80 -25.33 -14.47 -7.91
N PRO A 81 -25.70 -13.32 -8.52
CA PRO A 81 -27.02 -13.14 -9.13
C PRO A 81 -27.29 -14.12 -10.28
N ILE A 82 -26.28 -14.43 -11.10
CA ILE A 82 -26.41 -15.33 -12.26
C ILE A 82 -26.63 -16.77 -11.80
N ILE A 83 -25.89 -17.24 -10.79
CA ILE A 83 -26.04 -18.58 -10.22
C ILE A 83 -27.44 -18.76 -9.59
N ILE A 84 -27.95 -17.74 -8.89
CA ILE A 84 -29.29 -17.78 -8.31
C ILE A 84 -30.37 -17.82 -9.41
N LEU A 85 -30.26 -16.99 -10.45
CA LEU A 85 -31.23 -16.95 -11.56
C LEU A 85 -31.26 -18.25 -12.36
N THR A 86 -30.09 -18.82 -12.67
CA THR A 86 -29.98 -20.11 -13.37
C THR A 86 -30.46 -21.28 -12.50
N GLY A 87 -30.16 -21.28 -11.21
CA GLY A 87 -30.67 -22.29 -10.26
C GLY A 87 -32.19 -22.27 -10.11
N LEU A 88 -32.79 -21.08 -9.97
CA LEU A 88 -34.24 -20.92 -9.85
C LEU A 88 -35.00 -21.32 -11.12
N SER A 89 -34.48 -20.95 -12.29
CA SER A 89 -35.08 -21.33 -13.58
C SER A 89 -35.01 -22.84 -13.81
N PHE A 90 -33.89 -23.48 -13.47
CA PHE A 90 -33.76 -24.95 -13.56
C PHE A 90 -34.70 -25.67 -12.58
N PHE A 91 -34.82 -25.19 -11.35
CA PHE A 91 -35.74 -25.75 -10.35
C PHE A 91 -37.21 -25.61 -10.78
N TYR A 92 -37.59 -24.47 -11.36
CA TYR A 92 -38.96 -24.26 -11.84
C TYR A 92 -39.32 -25.20 -13.00
N VAL A 93 -38.42 -25.39 -13.97
CA VAL A 93 -38.64 -26.27 -15.12
C VAL A 93 -38.72 -27.74 -14.70
N THR A 94 -37.82 -28.19 -13.83
CA THR A 94 -37.80 -29.59 -13.33
C THR A 94 -39.03 -29.90 -12.48
N ARG A 95 -39.48 -28.97 -11.63
CA ARG A 95 -40.69 -29.15 -10.81
C ARG A 95 -41.97 -29.24 -11.64
N LYS A 96 -42.02 -28.60 -12.81
CA LYS A 96 -43.15 -28.67 -13.74
C LYS A 96 -43.21 -30.02 -14.48
N LYS A 97 -42.06 -30.65 -14.74
CA LYS A 97 -41.99 -32.00 -15.34
C LYS A 97 -42.44 -33.11 -14.40
N PHE A 98 -42.23 -32.98 -13.09
CA PHE A 98 -42.61 -33.98 -12.08
C PHE A 98 -44.07 -33.89 -11.60
N LYS A 99 -44.85 -32.89 -12.06
CA LYS A 99 -46.28 -32.71 -11.74
C LYS A 99 -47.23 -33.15 -12.87
N LYS A 100 -46.72 -33.79 -13.93
CA LYS A 100 -47.50 -34.47 -14.96
C LYS A 100 -47.45 -35.96 -14.71
#